data_AF-A0AAP0NA25-F1
#
_entry.id   AF-A0AAP0NA25-F1
#
_cell.length_a   1.000
_cell.length_b   1.000
_cell.length_c   1.000
_cell.angle_alpha   90.00
_cell.angle_beta   90.00
_cell.angle_gamma   90.00
#
_symmetry.space_group_name_H-M   'P 1'
#
loop_
_entity.id
_entity.type
_entity.pdbx_description
1 polymer ?
#
loop_
_entity_poly.entity_id
_entity_poly.type
_entity_poly.pdbx_seq_one_letter_code
_entity_poly.pdbx_strand_id
1 'polypeptide(L)'
;MASFNLFLLTLTLFIFLNQPFLLVMADEALITNLCSKTTEPGTCSSCLKSDPSSSTADARGLAKIASHCAEFDTSIFHDKHLLDGCSSGSFLAVADFDGVASSIDSGDYGSAKGIISDEILPQVNHCLADFEKFPTLPVPPDVLAGTHIVNEDCNIVLAILSNI
;
A
#
# COMPACT_ATOMS: atom_id res chain seq x y z
N MET A 1 -17.16 -38.93 -41.49
CA MET A 1 -17.09 -38.75 -40.03
C MET A 1 -15.85 -37.98 -39.55
N ALA A 2 -14.71 -38.00 -40.25
CA ALA A 2 -13.50 -37.26 -39.84
C ALA A 2 -13.56 -35.72 -40.04
N SER A 3 -14.33 -35.23 -41.03
CA SER A 3 -14.38 -33.80 -41.39
C SER A 3 -15.13 -32.93 -40.37
N PHE A 4 -16.13 -33.48 -39.67
CA PHE A 4 -16.89 -32.77 -38.64
C PHE A 4 -16.03 -32.50 -37.39
N ASN A 5 -15.17 -33.45 -37.03
CA ASN A 5 -14.25 -33.31 -35.89
C ASN A 5 -13.15 -32.29 -36.14
N LEU A 6 -12.68 -32.15 -37.38
CA LEU A 6 -11.68 -31.14 -37.75
C LEU A 6 -12.25 -29.72 -37.68
N PHE A 7 -13.52 -29.55 -38.09
CA PHE A 7 -14.21 -28.27 -38.00
C PHE A 7 -14.42 -27.82 -36.55
N LEU A 8 -14.80 -28.75 -35.65
CA LEU A 8 -14.95 -28.47 -34.22
C LEU A 8 -13.63 -28.05 -33.56
N LEU A 9 -12.52 -28.72 -33.91
CA LEU A 9 -11.17 -28.36 -33.42
C LEU A 9 -10.75 -26.95 -33.85
N THR A 10 -11.01 -26.58 -35.11
CA THR A 10 -10.71 -25.22 -35.60
C THR A 10 -11.57 -24.15 -34.93
N LEU A 11 -12.84 -24.47 -34.63
CA LEU A 11 -13.75 -23.54 -33.97
C LEU A 11 -13.37 -23.32 -32.50
N THR A 12 -12.96 -24.37 -31.78
CA THR A 12 -12.46 -24.24 -30.40
C THR A 12 -11.19 -23.39 -30.34
N LEU A 13 -10.24 -23.58 -31.25
CA LEU A 13 -9.00 -22.80 -31.27
C LEU A 13 -9.26 -21.31 -31.55
N PHE A 14 -10.23 -21.01 -32.42
CA PHE A 14 -10.63 -19.64 -32.73
C PHE A 14 -11.29 -18.93 -31.54
N ILE A 15 -12.02 -19.65 -30.69
CA ILE A 15 -12.62 -19.10 -29.46
C ILE A 15 -11.53 -18.79 -28.41
N PHE A 16 -10.53 -19.66 -28.25
CA PHE A 16 -9.39 -19.39 -27.34
C PHE A 16 -8.51 -18.22 -27.81
N LEU A 17 -8.33 -18.04 -29.12
CA LEU A 17 -7.55 -16.94 -29.69
C LEU A 17 -8.30 -15.59 -29.71
N ASN A 18 -9.64 -15.62 -29.69
CA ASN A 18 -10.50 -14.43 -29.67
C ASN A 18 -11.21 -14.23 -28.32
N GLN A 19 -10.72 -14.83 -27.23
CA GLN A 19 -11.11 -14.29 -25.93
C GLN A 19 -10.55 -12.86 -25.89
N PRO A 20 -11.38 -11.81 -25.85
CA PRO A 20 -10.88 -10.56 -25.35
C PRO A 20 -10.32 -10.92 -23.98
N PHE A 21 -9.04 -10.63 -23.77
CA PHE A 21 -8.53 -10.45 -22.43
C PHE A 21 -9.47 -9.39 -21.83
N LEU A 22 -10.50 -9.84 -21.11
CA LEU A 22 -11.10 -9.06 -20.06
C LEU A 22 -9.97 -8.90 -19.07
N LEU A 23 -9.09 -7.95 -19.35
CA LEU A 23 -8.33 -7.26 -18.33
C LEU A 23 -9.42 -6.74 -17.43
N VAL A 24 -9.69 -7.53 -16.39
CA VAL A 24 -10.59 -7.17 -15.33
C VAL A 24 -10.01 -5.87 -14.82
N MET A 25 -10.66 -4.77 -15.17
CA MET A 25 -10.32 -3.50 -14.58
C MET A 25 -10.65 -3.69 -13.11
N ALA A 26 -9.67 -3.49 -12.24
CA ALA A 26 -9.98 -2.84 -10.97
C ALA A 26 -10.88 -1.71 -11.39
N ASP A 27 -12.01 -1.46 -10.75
CA ASP A 27 -12.80 -0.31 -11.18
C ASP A 27 -11.85 0.89 -11.12
N GLU A 28 -11.32 1.31 -12.28
CA GLU A 28 -10.26 2.32 -12.37
C GLU A 28 -10.83 3.61 -11.79
N ALA A 29 -12.16 3.73 -11.85
CA ALA A 29 -12.95 4.70 -11.14
C ALA A 29 -12.84 4.57 -9.60
N LEU A 30 -12.86 3.38 -9.00
CA LEU A 30 -12.66 3.19 -7.55
C LEU A 30 -11.24 3.56 -7.11
N ILE A 31 -10.20 3.08 -7.80
CA ILE A 31 -8.81 3.48 -7.53
C ILE A 31 -8.69 5.00 -7.65
N THR A 32 -9.17 5.57 -8.76
CA THR A 32 -9.15 7.02 -9.00
C THR A 32 -9.92 7.77 -7.92
N ASN A 33 -11.10 7.28 -7.53
CA ASN A 33 -11.95 7.90 -6.52
C ASN A 33 -11.22 7.96 -5.18
N LEU A 34 -10.70 6.84 -4.70
CA LEU A 34 -10.00 6.74 -3.43
C LEU A 34 -8.69 7.56 -3.44
N CYS A 35 -7.85 7.39 -4.47
CA CYS A 35 -6.59 8.12 -4.56
C CYS A 35 -6.76 9.63 -4.71
N SER A 36 -7.86 10.10 -5.33
CA SER A 36 -8.16 11.53 -5.41
C SER A 36 -8.41 12.21 -4.06
N LYS A 37 -8.62 11.43 -2.99
CA LYS A 37 -8.81 11.92 -1.62
C LYS A 37 -7.50 11.99 -0.82
N THR A 38 -6.42 11.47 -1.39
CA THR A 38 -5.09 11.50 -0.77
C THR A 38 -4.38 12.81 -1.11
N THR A 39 -3.39 13.19 -0.30
CA THR A 39 -2.51 14.33 -0.61
C THR A 39 -1.57 14.02 -1.78
N GLU A 40 -1.30 12.73 -2.03
CA GLU A 40 -0.40 12.26 -3.09
C GLU A 40 -1.08 11.23 -4.00
N PRO A 41 -1.99 11.67 -4.91
CA PRO A 41 -2.77 10.77 -5.76
C PRO A 41 -1.91 9.90 -6.68
N GLY A 42 -0.73 10.41 -7.10
CA GLY A 42 0.21 9.70 -7.95
C GLY A 42 0.86 8.52 -7.24
N THR A 43 1.37 8.73 -6.02
CA THR A 43 1.93 7.69 -5.16
C THR A 43 0.88 6.64 -4.83
N CYS A 44 -0.32 7.07 -4.40
CA CYS A 44 -1.44 6.17 -4.14
C CYS A 44 -1.78 5.29 -5.34
N SER A 45 -1.95 5.90 -6.52
CA SER A 45 -2.33 5.16 -7.73
C SER A 45 -1.23 4.19 -8.15
N SER A 46 0.03 4.58 -8.02
CA SER A 46 1.18 3.74 -8.37
C SER A 46 1.29 2.53 -7.44
N CYS A 47 1.14 2.74 -6.13
CA CYS A 47 1.07 1.66 -5.15
C CYS A 47 -0.06 0.68 -5.48
N LEU A 48 -1.31 1.16 -5.58
CA LEU A 48 -2.46 0.27 -5.81
C LEU A 48 -2.33 -0.52 -7.12
N LYS A 49 -1.87 0.11 -8.20
CA LYS A 49 -1.72 -0.54 -9.51
C LYS A 49 -0.52 -1.48 -9.60
N SER A 50 0.43 -1.40 -8.68
CA SER A 50 1.56 -2.33 -8.62
C SER A 50 1.12 -3.73 -8.17
N ASP A 51 0.02 -3.83 -7.41
CA ASP A 51 -0.55 -5.09 -6.99
C ASP A 51 -1.54 -5.61 -8.05
N PRO A 52 -1.30 -6.79 -8.66
CA PRO A 52 -2.19 -7.34 -9.68
C PRO A 52 -3.60 -7.67 -9.17
N SER A 53 -3.77 -7.92 -7.86
CA SER A 53 -5.05 -8.21 -7.23
C SER A 53 -5.94 -6.96 -7.08
N SER A 54 -5.38 -5.76 -7.24
CA SER A 54 -6.15 -4.50 -7.28
C SER A 54 -7.27 -4.57 -8.32
N SER A 55 -7.04 -5.31 -9.41
CA SER A 55 -7.98 -5.55 -10.50
C SER A 55 -9.37 -6.05 -10.07
N THR A 56 -9.46 -6.79 -8.98
CA THR A 56 -10.72 -7.34 -8.48
C THR A 56 -11.02 -6.91 -7.06
N ALA A 57 -10.21 -6.04 -6.49
CA ALA A 57 -10.34 -5.60 -5.12
C ALA A 57 -11.53 -4.64 -4.97
N ASP A 58 -12.30 -4.85 -3.91
CA ASP A 58 -13.23 -3.84 -3.42
C ASP A 58 -12.47 -2.76 -2.63
N ALA A 59 -13.19 -1.79 -2.07
CA ALA A 59 -12.57 -0.68 -1.34
C ALA A 59 -11.76 -1.16 -0.11
N ARG A 60 -12.18 -2.25 0.53
CA ARG A 60 -11.45 -2.89 1.63
C ARG A 60 -10.16 -3.54 1.14
N GLY A 61 -10.23 -4.29 0.04
CA GLY A 61 -9.06 -4.88 -0.59
C GLY A 61 -8.04 -3.84 -1.02
N LEU A 62 -8.49 -2.70 -1.58
CA LEU A 62 -7.61 -1.59 -1.93
C LEU A 62 -6.98 -0.93 -0.69
N ALA A 63 -7.73 -0.78 0.40
CA ALA A 63 -7.16 -0.30 1.67
C ALA A 63 -6.06 -1.24 2.20
N LYS A 64 -6.25 -2.55 2.08
CA LYS A 64 -5.25 -3.55 2.48
C LYS A 64 -4.00 -3.49 1.60
N ILE A 65 -4.16 -3.32 0.29
CA ILE A 65 -3.03 -3.13 -0.64
C ILE A 65 -2.25 -1.87 -0.27
N ALA A 66 -2.95 -0.75 -0.02
CA ALA A 66 -2.30 0.48 0.42
C ALA A 66 -1.53 0.29 1.75
N SER A 67 -2.09 -0.45 2.71
CA SER A 67 -1.36 -0.73 3.97
C SER A 67 -0.12 -1.59 3.74
N HIS A 68 -0.14 -2.54 2.79
CA HIS A 68 1.06 -3.33 2.47
C HIS A 68 2.14 -2.48 1.79
N CYS A 69 1.78 -1.47 0.98
CA CYS A 69 2.78 -0.53 0.45
C CYS A 69 3.47 0.25 1.59
N ALA A 70 2.68 0.78 2.52
CA ALA A 70 3.19 1.49 3.68
C ALA A 70 4.10 0.60 4.55
N GLU A 71 3.70 -0.65 4.78
CA GLU A 71 4.51 -1.65 5.49
C GLU A 71 5.82 -1.93 4.75
N PHE A 72 5.76 -2.15 3.43
CA PHE A 72 6.94 -2.41 2.61
C PHE A 72 7.95 -1.26 2.67
N ASP A 73 7.50 -0.02 2.51
CA ASP A 73 8.40 1.14 2.58
C ASP A 73 8.91 1.39 4.01
N THR A 74 8.12 1.04 5.04
CA THR A 74 8.59 1.02 6.44
C THR A 74 9.67 -0.04 6.66
N SER A 75 9.56 -1.22 6.02
CA SER A 75 10.56 -2.28 6.09
C SER A 75 11.88 -1.87 5.41
N ILE A 76 11.79 -1.20 4.25
CA ILE A 76 12.97 -0.62 3.57
C ILE A 76 13.60 0.45 4.46
N PHE A 77 12.78 1.29 5.10
CA PHE A 77 13.27 2.29 6.01
C PHE A 77 13.98 1.65 7.21
N HIS A 78 13.47 0.56 7.78
CA HIS A 78 14.17 -0.19 8.83
C HIS A 78 15.53 -0.76 8.36
N ASP A 79 15.56 -1.41 7.20
CA ASP A 79 16.72 -2.17 6.70
C ASP A 79 17.94 -1.31 6.32
N LYS A 80 17.76 0.00 6.15
CA LYS A 80 18.83 0.92 5.70
C LYS A 80 19.99 1.13 6.69
N HIS A 81 20.16 0.29 7.71
CA HIS A 81 21.19 0.42 8.76
C HIS A 81 21.28 1.85 9.29
N LEU A 82 20.13 2.50 9.46
CA LEU A 82 20.06 3.82 10.08
C LEU A 82 20.57 3.72 11.51
N LEU A 83 21.03 4.85 12.05
CA LEU A 83 21.42 5.01 13.45
C LEU A 83 20.52 4.15 14.36
N ASP A 84 21.10 3.34 15.25
CA ASP A 84 20.41 2.29 16.03
C ASP A 84 19.06 2.75 16.63
N GLY A 85 18.99 3.99 17.13
CA GLY A 85 17.75 4.57 17.67
C GLY A 85 16.65 4.82 16.62
N CYS A 86 17.04 5.17 15.39
CA CYS A 86 16.13 5.37 14.26
C CYS A 86 15.69 4.05 13.63
N SER A 87 16.57 3.04 13.63
CA SER A 87 16.26 1.68 13.18
C SER A 87 15.23 0.98 14.09
N SER A 88 15.30 1.22 15.40
CA SER A 88 14.44 0.59 16.40
C SER A 88 12.96 1.00 16.30
N GLY A 89 12.69 2.28 16.03
CA GLY A 89 11.31 2.78 15.86
C GLY A 89 10.64 2.17 14.62
N SER A 90 11.35 2.14 13.48
CA SER A 90 10.82 1.54 12.25
C SER A 90 10.57 0.04 12.38
N PHE A 91 11.38 -0.68 13.17
CA PHE A 91 11.13 -2.10 13.46
C PHE A 91 9.78 -2.33 14.17
N LEU A 92 9.49 -1.52 15.19
CA LEU A 92 8.22 -1.60 15.92
C LEU A 92 7.05 -1.23 15.00
N ALA A 93 7.23 -0.18 14.19
CA ALA A 93 6.22 0.26 13.23
C ALA A 93 5.87 -0.83 12.20
N VAL A 94 6.85 -1.61 11.70
CA VAL A 94 6.58 -2.75 10.81
C VAL A 94 5.65 -3.78 11.47
N ALA A 95 5.90 -4.12 12.74
CA ALA A 95 5.09 -5.11 13.45
C ALA A 95 3.63 -4.68 13.67
N ASP A 96 3.36 -3.37 13.78
CA ASP A 96 2.02 -2.85 14.00
C ASP A 96 1.13 -2.93 12.73
N PHE A 97 1.72 -3.09 11.53
CA PHE A 97 0.95 -3.26 10.29
C PHE A 97 0.12 -4.57 10.27
N ASP A 98 0.53 -5.62 10.99
CA ASP A 98 -0.30 -6.82 11.18
C ASP A 98 -1.64 -6.48 11.86
N GLY A 99 -1.61 -5.55 12.81
CA GLY A 99 -2.79 -5.02 13.49
C GLY A 99 -3.66 -4.17 12.57
N VAL A 100 -3.03 -3.36 11.70
CA VAL A 100 -3.73 -2.59 10.66
C VAL A 100 -4.46 -3.53 9.71
N ALA A 101 -3.77 -4.53 9.16
CA ALA A 101 -4.35 -5.50 8.23
C ALA A 101 -5.52 -6.27 8.86
N SER A 102 -5.37 -6.72 10.11
CA SER A 102 -6.42 -7.41 10.87
C SER A 102 -7.66 -6.52 11.11
N SER A 103 -7.43 -5.24 11.38
CA SER A 103 -8.50 -4.25 11.57
C SER A 103 -9.23 -3.96 10.25
N ILE A 104 -8.52 -3.87 9.13
CA ILE A 104 -9.11 -3.74 7.78
C ILE A 104 -9.93 -4.99 7.43
N ASP A 105 -9.39 -6.18 7.68
CA ASP A 105 -10.04 -7.47 7.38
C ASP A 105 -11.36 -7.62 8.18
N SER A 106 -11.41 -7.11 9.41
CA SER A 106 -12.62 -7.11 10.24
C SER A 106 -13.60 -5.97 9.91
N GLY A 107 -13.19 -4.98 9.12
CA GLY A 107 -13.96 -3.78 8.82
C GLY A 107 -13.93 -2.73 9.93
N ASP A 108 -13.05 -2.88 10.93
CA ASP A 108 -12.83 -1.89 11.98
C ASP A 108 -11.80 -0.84 11.51
N TYR A 109 -12.25 0.04 10.61
CA TYR A 109 -11.40 1.10 10.08
C TYR A 109 -11.05 2.16 11.13
N GLY A 110 -11.81 2.23 12.24
CA GLY A 110 -11.49 3.09 13.37
C GLY A 110 -10.20 2.63 14.06
N SER A 111 -10.14 1.35 14.42
CA SER A 111 -8.94 0.73 15.00
C SER A 111 -7.76 0.76 14.03
N ALA A 112 -7.98 0.48 12.74
CA ALA A 112 -6.92 0.57 11.73
C ALA A 112 -6.27 1.97 11.69
N LYS A 113 -7.09 3.04 11.68
CA LYS A 113 -6.59 4.42 11.72
C LYS A 113 -5.91 4.76 13.04
N GLY A 114 -6.42 4.24 14.16
CA GLY A 114 -5.83 4.40 15.49
C GLY A 114 -4.42 3.81 15.53
N ILE A 115 -4.23 2.57 15.08
CA ILE A 115 -2.91 1.93 15.02
C ILE A 115 -1.93 2.77 14.18
N ILE A 116 -2.36 3.25 13.01
CA ILE A 116 -1.49 4.09 12.16
C ILE A 116 -1.12 5.41 12.87
N SER A 117 -2.11 6.09 13.47
CA SER A 117 -1.94 7.44 14.01
C SER A 117 -1.25 7.47 15.37
N ASP A 118 -1.53 6.48 16.21
CA ASP A 118 -1.16 6.46 17.62
C ASP A 118 0.06 5.57 17.89
N GLU A 119 0.35 4.59 17.02
CA GLU A 119 1.48 3.66 17.18
C GLU A 119 2.51 3.84 16.04
N ILE A 120 2.14 3.61 14.79
CA ILE A 120 3.08 3.59 13.65
C ILE A 120 3.75 4.97 13.42
N LEU A 121 2.95 6.02 13.21
CA LEU A 121 3.48 7.35 12.92
C LEU A 121 4.39 7.89 14.05
N PRO A 122 4.04 7.76 15.34
CA PRO A 122 4.95 8.15 16.42
C PRO A 122 6.27 7.39 16.43
N GLN A 123 6.26 6.08 16.16
CA GLN A 123 7.48 5.27 16.11
C GLN A 123 8.40 5.68 14.95
N VAL A 124 7.84 5.88 13.76
CA VAL A 124 8.56 6.33 12.56
C VAL A 124 9.16 7.72 12.77
N ASN A 125 8.41 8.63 13.39
CA ASN A 125 8.84 10.01 13.61
C ASN A 125 9.73 10.21 14.85
N HIS A 126 9.88 9.20 15.71
CA HIS A 126 10.64 9.30 16.96
C HIS A 126 12.07 9.80 16.73
N CYS A 127 12.73 9.27 15.70
CA CYS A 127 14.07 9.68 15.32
C CYS A 127 14.15 11.17 14.97
N LEU A 128 13.24 11.68 14.14
CA LEU A 128 13.21 13.10 13.80
C LEU A 128 12.98 13.98 15.03
N ALA A 129 12.08 13.57 15.93
CA ALA A 129 11.82 14.28 17.19
C ALA A 129 13.05 14.33 18.11
N ASP A 130 13.96 13.36 18.04
CA ASP A 130 15.22 13.40 18.77
C ASP A 130 16.21 14.41 18.15
N PHE A 131 16.29 14.51 16.83
CA PHE A 131 17.12 15.52 16.17
C PHE A 131 16.63 16.95 16.43
N GLU A 132 15.32 17.16 16.57
CA GLU A 132 14.76 18.47 16.93
C GLU A 132 15.26 19.01 18.28
N LYS A 133 15.64 18.12 19.20
CA LYS A 133 16.24 18.49 20.50
C LYS A 133 17.67 19.02 20.36
N PHE A 134 18.32 18.76 19.22
CA PHE A 134 19.70 19.14 18.93
C PHE A 134 19.79 19.88 17.59
N PRO A 135 19.28 21.13 17.48
CA PRO A 135 19.10 21.83 16.20
C PRO A 135 20.41 22.12 15.43
N THR A 136 21.57 21.96 16.07
CA THR A 136 22.88 22.08 15.41
C THR A 136 23.32 20.79 14.71
N LEU A 137 22.67 19.66 14.99
CA LEU A 137 22.95 18.37 14.38
C LEU A 137 22.03 18.17 13.17
N PRO A 138 22.55 18.14 11.94
CA PRO A 138 21.70 17.91 10.77
C PRO A 138 21.16 16.47 10.79
N VAL A 139 19.88 16.33 10.44
CA VAL A 139 19.26 15.03 10.19
C VAL A 139 19.95 14.37 8.98
N PRO A 140 20.37 13.10 9.07
CA PRO A 140 20.90 12.39 7.91
C PRO A 140 19.86 12.35 6.76
N PRO A 141 20.25 12.60 5.51
CA PRO A 141 19.30 12.66 4.38
C PRO A 141 18.45 11.39 4.23
N ASP A 142 19.03 10.21 4.46
CA ASP A 142 18.30 8.94 4.39
C ASP A 142 17.25 8.78 5.49
N VAL A 143 17.50 9.33 6.69
CA VAL A 143 16.51 9.36 7.79
C VAL A 143 15.32 10.20 7.36
N LEU A 144 15.60 11.42 6.87
CA LEU A 144 14.57 12.38 6.49
C LEU A 144 13.72 11.85 5.33
N ALA A 145 14.37 11.34 4.28
CA ALA A 145 13.68 10.80 3.11
C ALA A 145 12.86 9.55 3.46
N GLY A 146 13.43 8.61 4.22
CA GLY A 146 12.70 7.40 4.62
C GLY A 146 11.49 7.71 5.51
N THR A 147 11.65 8.61 6.49
CA THR A 147 10.53 9.06 7.33
C THR A 147 9.44 9.75 6.51
N HIS A 148 9.82 10.58 5.55
CA HIS A 148 8.85 11.26 4.67
C HIS A 148 8.02 10.26 3.86
N ILE A 149 8.67 9.28 3.23
CA ILE A 149 8.00 8.25 2.43
C ILE A 149 6.99 7.48 3.29
N VAL A 150 7.41 6.98 4.45
CA VAL A 150 6.52 6.22 5.34
C VAL A 150 5.34 7.07 5.83
N ASN A 151 5.58 8.34 6.19
CA ASN A 151 4.52 9.26 6.57
C ASN A 151 3.53 9.52 5.42
N GLU A 152 4.03 9.67 4.19
CA GLU A 152 3.21 9.85 2.99
C GLU A 152 2.30 8.64 2.76
N ASP A 153 2.87 7.43 2.81
CA ASP A 153 2.10 6.19 2.63
C ASP A 153 1.07 5.98 3.74
N CYS A 154 1.45 6.21 5.00
CA CYS A 154 0.51 6.14 6.12
C CYS A 154 -0.66 7.13 5.92
N ASN A 155 -0.39 8.34 5.44
CA ASN A 155 -1.44 9.32 5.15
C ASN A 155 -2.33 8.89 3.97
N ILE A 156 -1.77 8.23 2.96
CA ILE A 156 -2.56 7.60 1.89
C ILE A 156 -3.52 6.57 2.48
N VAL A 157 -3.04 5.67 3.35
CA VAL A 157 -3.88 4.66 4.00
C VAL A 157 -4.98 5.31 4.85
N LEU A 158 -4.63 6.31 5.68
CA LEU A 158 -5.61 7.04 6.50
C LEU A 158 -6.70 7.72 5.66
N ALA A 159 -6.32 8.30 4.53
CA ALA A 159 -7.26 8.93 3.60
C ALA A 159 -8.18 7.88 2.96
N ILE A 160 -7.66 6.74 2.51
CA ILE A 160 -8.48 5.64 1.98
C ILE A 160 -9.46 5.15 3.06
N LEU A 161 -8.98 4.81 4.26
CA LEU A 161 -9.80 4.33 5.38
C LEU A 161 -10.88 5.33 5.84
N SER A 162 -10.72 6.61 5.51
CA SER A 162 -11.70 7.66 5.83
C SER A 162 -12.77 7.85 4.76
N ASN A 163 -12.61 7.23 3.58
CA ASN A 163 -13.49 7.36 2.43
C ASN A 163 -14.13 6.03 1.99
N ILE A 164 -14.09 5.00 2.84
CA ILE A 164 -14.71 3.69 2.65
C ILE A 164 -15.72 3.35 3.73
#